data_AF-A0A2R7LSK7-F1
#
_entry.id   AF-A0A2R7LSK7-F1
#
_cell.length_a   1.000
_cell.length_b   1.000
_cell.length_c   1.000
_cell.angle_alpha   90.00
_cell.angle_beta   90.00
_cell.angle_gamma   90.00
#
_symmetry.space_group_name_H-M   'P 1'
#
loop_
_entity.id
_entity.type
_entity.pdbx_description
1 polymer ?
#
loop_
_entity_poly.entity_id
_entity_poly.type
_entity_poly.pdbx_seq_one_letter_code
_entity_poly.pdbx_strand_id
1 'polypeptide(L)'
;MNDNQTQAPIRQRSESPGFFIASWQSLEEGLILLAGTPERAQLVTETVSALRKSQAAGDPPSKLLLRILAATAFLADDRPLRAEASGAGAMT
;
A
#
# COMPACT_ATOMS: atom_id res chain seq x y z
N MET A 1 20.75 -44.16 -30.54
CA MET A 1 21.05 -42.89 -31.22
C MET A 1 20.22 -41.83 -30.51
N ASN A 2 20.89 -41.07 -29.65
CA ASN A 2 20.54 -39.88 -28.87
C ASN A 2 19.33 -39.87 -27.92
N ASP A 3 19.62 -40.26 -26.68
CA ASP A 3 19.05 -39.72 -25.45
C ASP A 3 19.49 -38.25 -25.27
N ASN A 4 18.57 -37.28 -25.40
CA ASN A 4 18.80 -35.91 -24.94
C ASN A 4 17.48 -35.12 -24.91
N GLN A 5 16.68 -35.35 -23.88
CA GLN A 5 15.71 -34.35 -23.43
C GLN A 5 15.96 -34.10 -21.94
N THR A 6 16.97 -33.29 -21.68
CA THR A 6 17.20 -32.65 -20.39
C THR A 6 16.00 -31.76 -20.10
N GLN A 7 14.98 -32.33 -19.46
CA GLN A 7 13.85 -31.60 -18.93
C GLN A 7 14.38 -30.74 -17.79
N ALA A 8 14.71 -29.49 -18.10
CA ALA A 8 15.15 -28.52 -17.12
C ALA A 8 14.09 -28.44 -16.01
N PRO A 9 14.45 -28.59 -14.73
CA PRO A 9 13.48 -28.48 -13.66
C PRO A 9 12.87 -27.08 -13.74
N ILE A 10 11.55 -27.03 -13.88
CA ILE A 10 10.76 -25.83 -13.69
C ILE A 10 11.15 -25.31 -12.32
N ARG A 11 12.00 -24.27 -12.28
CA ARG A 11 12.31 -23.55 -11.06
C ARG A 11 10.97 -22.96 -10.61
N GLN A 12 10.28 -23.67 -9.74
CA GLN A 12 9.26 -23.09 -8.89
C GLN A 12 9.98 -21.96 -8.15
N ARG A 13 9.82 -20.75 -8.65
CA ARG A 13 10.16 -19.55 -7.92
C ARG A 13 9.24 -19.61 -6.71
N SER A 14 9.75 -20.12 -5.60
CA SER A 14 9.20 -19.80 -4.29
C SER A 14 9.32 -18.29 -4.18
N GLU A 15 8.30 -17.59 -4.64
CA GLU A 15 8.01 -16.24 -4.18
C GLU A 15 7.74 -16.40 -2.70
N SER A 16 8.81 -16.33 -1.89
CA SER A 16 8.65 -16.09 -0.46
C SER A 16 7.71 -14.90 -0.36
N PRO A 17 6.51 -15.05 0.23
CA PRO A 17 5.70 -13.89 0.52
C PRO A 17 6.50 -13.15 1.58
N GLY A 18 7.25 -12.13 1.16
CA GLY A 18 7.96 -11.22 2.05
C GLY A 18 6.91 -10.49 2.86
N PHE A 19 6.37 -11.17 3.86
CA PHE A 19 5.44 -10.62 4.82
C PHE A 19 6.27 -9.73 5.72
N PHE A 20 6.37 -8.46 5.33
CA PHE A 20 6.78 -7.41 6.24
C PHE A 20 5.69 -7.29 7.31
N ILE A 21 5.78 -8.12 8.36
CA ILE A 21 5.02 -7.88 9.59
C ILE A 21 5.92 -7.07 10.51
N ALA A 22 6.15 -5.81 10.12
CA ALA A 22 6.23 -4.78 11.14
C ALA A 22 4.84 -4.78 11.82
N SER A 23 4.78 -4.58 13.13
CA SER A 23 3.50 -4.52 13.83
C SER A 23 2.57 -3.49 13.15
N TRP A 24 1.25 -3.62 13.29
CA TRP A 24 0.34 -2.60 12.75
C TRP A 24 0.64 -1.19 13.27
N GLN A 25 1.25 -1.09 14.46
CA GLN A 25 1.76 0.15 15.02
C GLN A 25 2.98 0.65 14.24
N SER A 26 3.94 -0.23 13.92
CA SER A 26 5.12 0.12 13.11
C SER A 26 4.75 0.55 11.70
N LEU A 27 3.70 -0.04 11.10
CA LEU A 27 3.15 0.43 9.82
C LEU A 27 2.59 1.85 9.96
N GLU A 28 1.81 2.11 11.01
CA GLU A 28 1.23 3.42 11.28
C GLU A 28 2.30 4.50 11.48
N GLU A 29 3.31 4.22 12.31
CA GLU A 29 4.48 5.09 12.51
C GLU A 29 5.23 5.36 11.20
N GLY A 30 5.46 4.32 10.38
CA GLY A 30 6.11 4.46 9.08
C GLY A 30 5.31 5.33 8.10
N LEU A 31 3.98 5.16 8.05
CA LEU A 31 3.11 5.96 7.20
C LEU A 31 3.00 7.42 7.68
N ILE A 32 3.02 7.67 8.99
CA ILE A 32 3.07 9.03 9.56
C ILE A 32 4.35 9.74 9.12
N LEU A 33 5.50 9.06 9.15
CA LEU A 33 6.77 9.62 8.69
C LEU A 33 6.74 9.96 7.19
N LEU A 34 6.10 9.11 6.37
CA LEU A 34 5.98 9.31 4.92
C LEU A 34 4.96 10.38 4.52
N ALA A 35 3.97 10.66 5.37
CA ALA A 35 2.91 11.63 5.10
C ALA A 35 3.43 13.06 4.95
N GLY A 36 4.59 13.39 5.55
CA GLY A 36 5.32 14.67 5.37
C GLY A 36 4.61 15.94 5.86
N THR A 37 3.29 15.89 6.11
CA THR A 37 2.42 17.01 6.48
C THR A 37 1.43 16.59 7.57
N PRO A 38 1.04 17.49 8.48
CA PRO A 38 0.12 17.16 9.57
C PRO A 38 -1.28 16.79 9.06
N GLU A 39 -1.76 17.39 7.97
CA GLU A 39 -3.07 17.09 7.37
C GLU A 39 -3.13 15.63 6.87
N ARG A 40 -2.04 15.14 6.30
CA ARG A 40 -1.95 13.75 5.83
C ARG A 40 -1.71 12.77 6.97
N ALA A 41 -0.95 13.16 7.98
CA ALA A 41 -0.73 12.35 9.17
C ALA A 41 -2.07 12.00 9.85
N GLN A 42 -3.05 12.92 9.84
CA GLN A 42 -4.40 12.66 10.36
C GLN A 42 -5.13 11.54 9.60
N LEU A 43 -4.89 11.40 8.29
CA LEU A 43 -5.50 10.35 7.46
C LEU A 43 -4.87 8.96 7.69
N VAL A 44 -3.67 8.91 8.27
CA VAL A 44 -2.94 7.64 8.45
C VAL A 44 -3.68 6.70 9.39
N THR A 45 -4.15 7.18 10.53
CA THR A 45 -4.86 6.35 11.51
C THR A 45 -6.14 5.74 10.92
N GLU A 46 -6.91 6.52 10.17
CA GLU A 46 -8.11 6.02 9.47
C GLU A 46 -7.75 4.99 8.39
N THR A 47 -6.69 5.26 7.63
CA THR A 47 -6.17 4.36 6.59
C THR A 47 -5.73 3.02 7.17
N VAL A 48 -4.96 3.03 8.26
CA VAL A 48 -4.51 1.81 8.97
C VAL A 48 -5.70 1.05 9.54
N SER A 49 -6.70 1.75 10.09
CA SER A 49 -7.94 1.12 10.57
C SER A 49 -8.70 0.42 9.43
N ALA A 50 -8.82 1.05 8.26
CA ALA A 50 -9.45 0.44 7.08
C ALA A 50 -8.67 -0.79 6.58
N LEU A 51 -7.33 -0.74 6.58
CA LEU A 51 -6.47 -1.87 6.22
C LEU A 51 -6.62 -3.04 7.20
N ARG A 52 -6.70 -2.78 8.52
CA ARG A 52 -6.96 -3.81 9.54
C ARG A 52 -8.32 -4.47 9.34
N LYS A 53 -9.37 -3.68 9.06
CA LYS A 53 -10.71 -4.21 8.77
C LYS A 53 -10.71 -5.08 7.51
N SER A 54 -9.99 -4.66 6.48
CA SER A 54 -9.83 -5.43 5.25
C SER A 54 -9.11 -6.76 5.49
N GLN A 55 -8.05 -6.78 6.29
CA GLN A 55 -7.38 -8.02 6.69
C GLN A 55 -8.33 -8.95 7.47
N ALA A 56 -9.06 -8.39 8.44
CA ALA A 56 -10.01 -9.15 9.27
C ALA A 56 -11.18 -9.73 8.44
N ALA A 57 -11.57 -9.08 7.34
CA ALA A 57 -12.56 -9.57 6.39
C ALA A 57 -12.07 -10.75 5.52
N GLY A 58 -10.81 -11.15 5.65
CA GLY A 58 -10.22 -12.26 4.89
C GLY A 58 -9.82 -11.90 3.45
N ASP A 59 -9.58 -10.61 3.17
CA ASP A 59 -9.05 -10.20 1.87
C ASP A 59 -7.71 -10.91 1.59
N PRO A 60 -7.44 -11.30 0.32
CA PRO A 60 -6.17 -11.93 -0.04
C PRO A 60 -4.96 -11.07 0.35
N PRO A 61 -3.85 -11.66 0.82
CA PRO A 61 -2.64 -10.91 1.19
C PRO A 61 -2.11 -10.00 0.08
N SER A 62 -2.17 -10.43 -1.18
CA SER A 62 -1.77 -9.61 -2.34
C SER A 62 -2.59 -8.34 -2.47
N LYS A 63 -3.90 -8.41 -2.18
CA LYS A 63 -4.81 -7.27 -2.22
C LYS A 63 -4.55 -6.30 -1.06
N LEU A 64 -4.22 -6.82 0.12
CA LEU A 64 -3.80 -6.00 1.25
C LEU A 64 -2.50 -5.24 0.93
N LEU A 65 -1.51 -5.92 0.37
CA LEU A 65 -0.24 -5.31 -0.06
C LEU A 65 -0.46 -4.20 -1.09
N LEU A 66 -1.33 -4.43 -2.09
CA LEU A 66 -1.68 -3.41 -3.08
C LEU A 66 -2.33 -2.18 -2.44
N ARG A 67 -3.19 -2.37 -1.43
CA ARG A 67 -3.80 -1.26 -0.69
C ARG A 67 -2.79 -0.51 0.17
N ILE A 68 -1.86 -1.21 0.80
CA ILE A 68 -0.75 -0.59 1.55
C ILE A 68 0.09 0.26 0.58
N LEU A 69 0.47 -0.28 -0.57
CA LEU A 69 1.25 0.45 -1.58
C LEU A 69 0.50 1.70 -2.08
N ALA A 70 -0.80 1.58 -2.35
CA ALA A 70 -1.63 2.70 -2.79
C ALA A 70 -1.75 3.79 -1.70
N ALA A 71 -1.93 3.40 -0.43
CA ALA A 71 -1.96 4.31 0.70
C ALA A 71 -0.62 5.05 0.86
N THR A 72 0.50 4.33 0.77
CA THR A 72 1.84 4.93 0.82
C THR A 72 2.05 5.92 -0.32
N ALA A 73 1.69 5.55 -1.55
CA ALA A 73 1.82 6.42 -2.71
C ALA A 73 0.98 7.70 -2.57
N PHE A 74 -0.25 7.59 -2.04
CA PHE A 74 -1.12 8.73 -1.76
C PHE A 74 -0.54 9.65 -0.68
N LEU A 75 -0.02 9.08 0.40
CA LEU A 75 0.54 9.86 1.52
C LEU A 75 1.85 10.55 1.14
N ALA A 76 2.65 9.95 0.26
CA ALA A 76 3.92 10.50 -0.21
C ALA A 76 3.80 11.41 -1.45
N ASP A 77 2.60 11.58 -2.03
CA ASP A 77 2.41 12.36 -3.25
C ASP A 77 2.46 13.87 -2.97
N ASP A 78 3.48 14.64 -3.34
CA ASP A 78 3.60 16.06 -2.95
C ASP A 78 2.49 17.02 -3.44
N ARG A 79 1.52 16.54 -4.23
CA ARG A 79 0.40 17.37 -4.70
C ARG A 79 -0.52 17.81 -3.56
N PRO A 80 -1.01 19.06 -3.54
CA PRO A 80 -1.95 19.49 -2.52
C PRO A 80 -3.19 18.57 -2.52
N LEU A 81 -3.63 18.16 -1.33
CA LEU A 81 -4.94 17.51 -1.16
C LEU A 81 -5.97 18.50 -1.69
N ARG A 82 -6.49 18.27 -2.90
CA ARG A 82 -7.32 19.17 -3.70
C ARG A 82 -8.12 20.17 -2.84
N ALA A 83 -7.75 21.44 -2.90
CA ALA A 83 -8.60 22.56 -2.51
C ALA A 83 -9.71 22.77 -3.58
N GLU A 84 -10.48 21.74 -3.92
CA GLU A 84 -11.69 21.91 -4.76
C GLU A 84 -12.88 22.42 -3.94
N ALA A 85 -12.62 23.47 -3.17
CA ALA A 85 -13.65 24.32 -2.56
C ALA A 85 -13.43 25.82 -2.84
N SER A 86 -12.32 26.21 -3.49
CA SER A 86 -12.06 27.63 -3.83
C SER A 86 -12.04 27.92 -5.33
N GLY A 87 -12.58 27.03 -6.16
CA GLY A 87 -12.62 27.15 -7.63
C GLY A 87 -14.01 27.27 -8.25
N ALA A 88 -15.08 27.31 -7.45
CA ALA A 88 -16.46 27.54 -7.92
C ALA A 88 -16.94 28.91 -7.43
N GLY A 89 -16.21 29.95 -7.83
CA GLY A 89 -16.46 31.32 -7.40
C GLY A 89 -15.86 32.35 -8.36
N ALA A 90 -15.79 32.03 -9.66
CA ALA A 90 -15.69 33.05 -10.69
C ALA A 90 -17.08 33.69 -10.85
N MET A 91 -17.50 34.50 -9.88
CA MET A 91 -18.57 35.48 -10.01
C MET A 91 -18.31 36.63 -9.03
N THR A 92 -17.69 37.70 -9.52
CA THR A 92 -18.26 39.04 -9.78
C THR A 92 -17.12 39.99 -10.09
#